data_AF-A0A920NZ34-F1
#
_entry.id   AF-A0A920NZ34-F1
#
_cell.length_a   1.000
_cell.length_b   1.000
_cell.length_c   1.000
_cell.angle_alpha   90.00
_cell.angle_beta   90.00
_cell.angle_gamma   90.00
#
_symmetry.space_group_name_H-M   'P 1'
#
loop_
_entity.id
_entity.type
_entity.pdbx_description
1 polymer ?
#
loop_
_entity_poly.entity_id
_entity_poly.type
_entity_poly.pdbx_seq_one_letter_code
_entity_poly.pdbx_strand_id
1 'polypeptide(L)' 'MTPKSLLRNKLCVSNLEDFGKKNSFHRVLWDHAIDPKESSFIKLKKAKEIRKVILCSGKIYFDLLAAREKLKKDDVVCLE' A
#
# COMPACT_ATOMS: atom_id res chain seq x y z
N MET A 1 11.06 13.84 -1.22
CA MET A 1 11.07 14.30 0.19
C MET A 1 11.61 13.16 1.04
N THR A 2 12.74 13.34 1.73
CA THR A 2 13.40 12.24 2.45
C THR A 2 12.59 11.81 3.68
N PRO A 3 12.31 10.51 3.88
CA PRO A 3 11.46 10.08 4.98
C PRO A 3 12.15 10.23 6.34
N LYS A 4 11.39 10.72 7.34
CA LYS A 4 11.79 10.72 8.76
C LYS A 4 11.08 9.61 9.53
N SER A 5 9.75 9.58 9.47
CA SER A 5 8.92 8.58 10.18
C SER A 5 8.97 7.18 9.56
N LEU A 6 9.09 7.09 8.23
CA LEU A 6 9.07 5.80 7.54
C LEU A 6 10.28 4.91 7.86
N LEU A 7 11.40 5.50 8.31
CA LEU A 7 12.62 4.77 8.68
C LEU A 7 12.42 3.74 9.78
N ARG A 8 11.34 3.86 10.57
CA ARG A 8 11.02 2.94 11.67
C ARG A 8 9.60 2.36 11.56
N ASN A 9 8.92 2.59 10.44
CA ASN A 9 7.58 2.06 10.25
C ASN A 9 7.65 0.57 9.93
N LYS A 10 6.95 -0.26 10.71
CA LYS A 10 6.92 -1.72 10.53
C LYS A 10 6.37 -2.15 9.17
N LEU A 11 5.51 -1.33 8.58
CA LEU A 11 4.90 -1.61 7.28
C LEU A 11 5.78 -1.13 6.10
N CYS A 12 6.81 -0.31 6.36
CA CYS A 12 7.68 0.22 5.32
C CYS A 12 8.99 -0.58 5.27
N VAL A 13 8.87 -1.88 4.96
CA VAL A 13 9.99 -2.83 4.84
C VAL A 13 9.96 -3.47 3.46
N SER A 14 11.13 -3.87 2.94
CA SER A 14 11.25 -4.53 1.64
C SER A 14 12.06 -5.81 1.79
N ASN A 15 11.75 -6.83 0.99
CA ASN A 15 12.50 -8.08 1.01
C ASN A 15 13.80 -7.93 0.24
N LEU A 16 14.81 -8.74 0.56
CA LEU A 16 16.09 -8.72 -0.16
C LEU A 16 15.94 -9.01 -1.67
N GLU A 17 14.95 -9.83 -2.03
CA GLU A 17 14.63 -10.16 -3.41
C GLU A 17 14.16 -8.93 -4.20
N ASP A 18 13.58 -7.93 -3.51
CA ASP A 18 13.07 -6.72 -4.15
C ASP A 18 14.19 -5.84 -4.71
N PHE A 19 15.41 -5.98 -4.18
CA PHE A 19 16.63 -5.28 -4.63
C PHE A 19 17.40 -6.04 -5.72
N GLY A 20 16.85 -7.15 -6.24
CA GLY A 20 17.46 -7.92 -7.31
C GLY A 20 17.47 -7.20 -8.66
N LYS A 21 18.36 -7.61 -9.57
CA LYS A 21 18.49 -7.03 -10.92
C LYS A 21 17.25 -7.12 -11.81
N LYS A 22 16.28 -7.96 -11.42
CA LYS A 22 15.02 -8.13 -12.15
C LYS A 22 14.00 -7.02 -11.84
N ASN A 23 14.20 -6.31 -10.73
CA ASN A 23 13.31 -5.24 -10.30
C ASN A 23 13.89 -3.88 -10.65
N SER A 24 13.01 -2.89 -10.69
CA SER A 24 13.35 -1.52 -11.07
C SER A 24 12.53 -0.55 -10.24
N PHE A 25 12.83 0.73 -10.35
CA PHE A 25 12.00 1.77 -9.74
C PHE A 25 10.56 1.73 -10.29
N HIS A 26 9.60 1.59 -9.40
CA HIS A 26 8.17 1.61 -9.72
C HIS A 26 7.65 3.05 -9.61
N ARG A 27 7.14 3.59 -10.73
CA ARG A 27 6.53 4.94 -10.76
C ARG A 27 5.17 5.00 -10.06
N VAL A 28 4.48 3.87 -10.03
CA VAL A 28 3.20 3.66 -9.35
C VAL A 28 3.29 2.31 -8.68
N LEU A 29 2.95 2.26 -7.40
CA LEU A 29 2.80 1.09 -6.56
C LEU A 29 1.32 0.77 -6.38
N TRP A 30 1.03 -0.53 -6.41
CA TRP A 30 -0.30 -1.02 -6.15
C TRP A 30 -0.59 -1.03 -4.65
N ASP A 31 -1.88 -1.00 -4.30
CA ASP A 31 -2.33 -1.10 -2.91
C ASP A 31 -1.86 -2.43 -2.31
N HIS A 32 -1.27 -2.39 -1.12
CA HIS A 32 -0.79 -3.58 -0.40
C HIS A 32 -1.95 -4.54 -0.08
N ALA A 33 -3.19 -4.05 0.01
CA ALA A 33 -4.38 -4.88 0.17
C ALA A 33 -4.75 -5.71 -1.09
N ILE A 34 -4.16 -5.40 -2.25
CA ILE A 34 -4.31 -6.18 -3.50
C ILE A 34 -3.20 -7.22 -3.63
N ASP A 35 -2.02 -6.93 -3.06
CA ASP A 35 -0.84 -7.75 -3.24
C ASP A 35 -1.00 -9.11 -2.53
N PRO A 36 -0.91 -10.24 -3.25
CA PRO A 36 -1.13 -11.58 -2.68
C PRO A 36 -0.04 -12.00 -1.68
N LYS A 37 1.04 -11.23 -1.56
CA LYS A 37 2.14 -11.46 -0.62
C LYS A 37 1.87 -10.90 0.78
N GLU A 38 1.02 -9.88 0.90
CA GLU A 38 0.74 -9.18 2.16
C GLU A 38 -0.61 -9.65 2.72
N SER A 39 -0.62 -10.87 3.29
CA SER A 39 -1.82 -11.53 3.86
C SER A 39 -2.38 -10.86 5.13
N SER A 40 -1.84 -9.70 5.53
CA SER A 40 -2.15 -9.02 6.80
C SER A 40 -3.37 -8.10 6.71
N PHE A 41 -3.74 -7.65 5.50
CA PHE A 41 -4.69 -6.55 5.30
C PHE A 41 -6.09 -7.01 4.90
N ILE A 42 -7.06 -6.10 5.04
CA ILE A 42 -8.45 -6.33 4.65
C ILE A 42 -8.54 -6.61 3.15
N LYS A 43 -9.07 -7.78 2.81
CA LYS A 43 -9.29 -8.20 1.43
C LYS A 43 -10.25 -7.24 0.73
N LEU A 44 -9.78 -6.62 -0.35
CA LEU A 44 -10.57 -5.72 -1.18
C LEU A 44 -11.69 -6.46 -1.93
N LYS A 45 -12.79 -5.75 -2.21
CA LYS A 45 -13.79 -6.21 -3.17
C LYS A 45 -13.20 -6.29 -4.57
N LYS A 46 -13.89 -7.01 -5.47
CA LYS A 46 -13.49 -7.09 -6.88
C LYS A 46 -13.39 -5.70 -7.49
N ALA A 47 -12.51 -5.53 -8.47
CA ALA A 47 -12.26 -4.23 -9.11
C ALA A 47 -13.54 -3.52 -9.62
N LYS A 48 -14.58 -4.29 -9.99
CA LYS A 48 -15.87 -3.77 -10.45
C LYS A 48 -16.74 -3.14 -9.35
N GLU A 49 -16.47 -3.47 -8.09
CA GLU A 49 -17.25 -3.04 -6.92
C GLU A 49 -16.54 -1.93 -6.12
N ILE A 50 -15.34 -1.54 -6.53
CA ILE A 50 -14.60 -0.42 -5.93
C ILE A 50 -15.37 0.88 -6.20
N ARG A 51 -15.69 1.62 -5.14
CA ARG A 51 -16.41 2.90 -5.23
C ARG A 51 -15.50 4.11 -5.32
N LYS A 52 -14.29 4.04 -4.77
CA LYS A 52 -13.38 5.19 -4.69
C LYS A 52 -11.92 4.76 -4.82
N VAL A 53 -11.16 5.54 -5.58
CA VAL A 53 -9.71 5.42 -5.69
C VAL A 53 -9.08 6.68 -5.10
N ILE A 54 -8.12 6.51 -4.20
CA ILE A 54 -7.35 7.59 -3.58
C ILE A 54 -5.93 7.51 -4.14
N LEU A 55 -5.51 8.56 -4.82
CA LEU A 55 -4.13 8.74 -5.27
C LEU A 55 -3.37 9.49 -4.16
N CYS A 56 -2.25 8.93 -3.72
CA CYS A 56 -1.44 9.49 -2.66
C CYS A 56 0.05 9.33 -2.96
N SER A 57 0.91 9.99 -2.18
CA SER A 57 2.36 9.86 -2.35
C SER A 57 3.07 10.01 -1.02
N GLY A 58 3.99 9.09 -0.74
CA GLY A 58 4.81 9.07 0.45
C GLY A 58 4.03 8.65 1.70
N LYS A 59 4.46 9.17 2.86
CA LYS A 59 4.06 8.65 4.17
C LYS A 59 2.55 8.58 4.44
N ILE A 60 1.75 9.41 3.76
CA ILE A 60 0.30 9.48 3.97
C ILE A 60 -0.40 8.18 3.58
N TYR A 61 0.22 7.37 2.69
CA TYR A 61 -0.27 6.06 2.32
C TYR A 61 -0.49 5.17 3.55
N PHE A 62 0.49 5.09 4.45
CA PHE A 62 0.39 4.28 5.66
C PHE A 62 -0.68 4.77 6.65
N ASP A 63 -0.87 6.09 6.74
CA ASP A 63 -1.92 6.68 7.58
C ASP A 63 -3.32 6.35 7.02
N LEU A 64 -3.47 6.43 5.70
CA LEU A 64 -4.71 6.06 4.99
C LEU A 64 -5.00 4.56 5.10
N LEU A 65 -3.98 3.72 4.98
CA LEU A 65 -4.09 2.27 5.15
C LEU A 65 -4.58 1.93 6.56
N ALA A 66 -3.94 2.51 7.60
CA ALA A 66 -4.35 2.31 8.98
C ALA A 66 -5.77 2.83 9.28
N ALA A 67 -6.15 3.98 8.71
CA ALA A 67 -7.51 4.51 8.83
C ALA A 67 -8.55 3.61 8.13
N ARG A 68 -8.19 3.08 6.96
CA ARG A 68 -9.03 2.16 6.19
C ARG A 68 -9.26 0.85 6.94
N GLU A 69 -8.23 0.31 7.59
CA GLU A 69 -8.36 -0.88 8.43
C GLU A 69 -9.26 -0.65 9.64
N LYS A 70 -9.10 0.49 10.33
CA LYS A 70 -9.97 0.87 11.45
C LYS A 70 -11.44 0.99 11.06
N LEU A 71 -11.70 1.55 9.87
CA LEU A 71 -13.05 1.73 9.32
C LEU A 71 -13.60 0.47 8.62
N LYS A 72 -12.78 -0.58 8.46
CA LYS A 72 -13.09 -1.82 7.75
C LYS A 72 -13.72 -1.61 6.37
N LYS A 73 -13.20 -0.63 5.61
CA LYS A 73 -13.69 -0.34 4.26
C LYS A 73 -12.95 -1.17 3.21
N ASP A 74 -13.72 -1.98 2.49
CA ASP A 74 -13.30 -2.85 1.39
C ASP A 74 -13.62 -2.26 0.00
N ASP A 75 -14.26 -1.08 -0.04
CA ASP A 75 -14.71 -0.41 -1.27
C ASP A 75 -13.77 0.69 -1.79
N VAL A 76 -12.65 0.91 -1.10
CA VAL A 76 -11.73 2.04 -1.35
C VAL A 76 -10.33 1.51 -1.59
N VAL A 77 -9.69 1.94 -2.68
CA VAL A 77 -8.31 1.57 -3.03
C VAL A 77 -7.39 2.77 -2.93
N CYS A 78 -6.19 2.54 -2.39
CA CYS A 78 -5.12 3.53 -2.29
C CYS A 78 -4.02 3.18 -3.31
N LEU A 79 -3.75 4.10 -4.24
CA LEU A 79 -2.64 4.00 -5.20
C LEU A 79 -1.57 5.03 -4.83
N GLU A 80 -0.31 4.59 -4.84
CA GLU A 80 0.87 5.42 -4.56
C GLU A 80 1.81 5.53 -5.77
#